data_AF-A0A2U2ZUS5-F1
#
_entry.id   AF-A0A2U2ZUS5-F1
#
_cell.length_a   1.000
_cell.length_b   1.000
_cell.length_c   1.000
_cell.angle_alpha   90.00
_cell.angle_beta   90.00
_cell.angle_gamma   90.00
#
_symmetry.space_group_name_H-M   'P 1'
#
loop_
_entity.id
_entity.type
_entity.pdbx_description
1 polymer ?
#
loop_
_entity_poly.entity_id
_entity_poly.type
_entity_poly.pdbx_seq_one_letter_code
_entity_poly.pdbx_strand_id
1 'polypeptide(L)'
;MSTALHMPGFISPPSRDPKPVELAAVSEIMDDCEPETYLGLVFYRPDGGCRLWHAWTDGGDVLGDQIDGLALAAGLDAGDWLHIGDRHSTVRDRGRIRIQVHPLRPILADVQAGQRCTEERRAGLYRLLDCAAERTGQTPPAVLPRWIGFGPALLNRKAPR
;
A
#
# COMPACT_ATOMS: atom_id res chain seq x y z
N MET A 1 20.99 48.20 23.67
CA MET A 1 21.75 47.43 22.67
C MET A 1 21.66 45.96 23.08
N SER A 2 20.87 45.16 22.36
CA SER A 2 20.69 43.72 22.63
C SER A 2 21.12 42.95 21.40
N THR A 3 22.16 42.13 21.54
CA THR A 3 22.76 41.35 20.46
C THR A 3 21.96 40.06 20.29
N ALA A 4 21.20 39.96 19.20
CA ALA A 4 20.56 38.71 18.80
C ALA A 4 21.65 37.75 18.25
N LEU A 5 21.85 36.62 18.93
CA LEU A 5 22.63 35.50 18.42
C LEU A 5 21.89 34.90 17.21
N HIS A 6 22.42 35.15 16.02
CA HIS A 6 22.01 34.53 14.78
C HIS A 6 22.45 33.06 14.82
N MET A 7 21.50 32.13 15.05
CA MET A 7 21.74 30.70 14.88
C MET A 7 21.66 30.40 13.37
N PRO A 8 22.77 30.05 12.70
CA PRO A 8 22.73 29.70 11.29
C PRO A 8 21.89 28.43 11.10
N GLY A 9 20.93 28.49 10.19
CA GLY A 9 20.13 27.35 9.78
C GLY A 9 21.04 26.20 9.36
N PHE A 10 20.91 25.06 10.06
CA PHE A 10 21.59 23.83 9.69
C PHE A 10 21.01 23.34 8.36
N ILE A 11 21.67 23.68 7.25
CA ILE A 11 21.43 23.04 5.96
C ILE A 11 22.29 21.76 5.96
N SER A 12 21.64 20.63 6.24
CA SER A 12 22.27 19.31 6.07
C SER A 12 22.66 19.14 4.58
N PRO A 13 23.87 18.67 4.25
CA PRO A 13 24.21 18.35 2.87
C PRO A 13 23.22 17.31 2.33
N PRO A 14 22.87 17.35 1.03
CA PRO A 14 21.94 16.39 0.45
C PRO A 14 22.46 14.96 0.68
N SER A 15 21.79 14.22 1.57
CA SER A 15 22.06 12.81 1.80
C SER A 15 21.91 12.06 0.48
N ARG A 16 22.88 11.21 0.14
CA ARG A 16 22.76 10.28 -1.00
C ARG A 16 21.77 9.15 -0.71
N ASP A 17 21.39 8.95 0.56
CA ASP A 17 20.29 8.07 0.93
C ASP A 17 18.99 8.88 0.94
N PRO A 18 18.03 8.60 0.03
CA PRO A 18 16.75 9.28 0.01
C PRO A 18 15.82 8.83 1.15
N LYS A 19 16.13 7.75 1.87
CA LYS A 19 15.24 7.18 2.88
C LYS A 19 14.80 8.17 3.98
N PRO A 20 15.67 9.03 4.54
CA PRO A 20 15.23 9.98 5.56
C PRO A 20 14.19 10.99 5.05
N VAL A 21 14.31 11.41 3.79
CA VAL A 21 13.36 12.33 3.13
C VAL A 21 12.05 11.60 2.83
N GLU A 22 12.13 10.38 2.30
CA GLU A 22 10.94 9.55 2.04
C GLU A 22 10.18 9.25 3.35
N LEU A 23 10.89 8.90 4.43
CA LEU A 23 10.29 8.68 5.76
C LEU A 23 9.62 9.92 6.31
N ALA A 24 10.25 11.10 6.18
CA ALA A 24 9.64 12.36 6.60
C ALA A 24 8.35 12.64 5.80
N ALA A 25 8.37 12.41 4.48
CA ALA A 25 7.20 12.56 3.64
C ALA A 25 6.10 11.55 3.99
N VAL A 26 6.44 10.30 4.28
CA VAL A 26 5.48 9.28 4.74
C VAL A 26 4.81 9.73 6.03
N SER A 27 5.59 10.20 7.03
CA SER A 27 5.04 10.70 8.30
C SER A 27 4.08 11.85 8.07
N GLU A 28 4.47 12.85 7.28
CA GLU A 28 3.63 14.01 6.98
C GLU A 28 2.31 13.60 6.28
N ILE A 29 2.37 12.63 5.36
CA ILE A 29 1.17 12.12 4.67
C ILE A 29 0.26 11.36 5.64
N MET A 30 0.83 10.64 6.61
CA MET A 30 0.06 9.92 7.63
C MET A 30 -0.68 10.86 8.57
N ASP A 31 -0.08 12.01 8.91
CA ASP A 31 -0.70 13.01 9.80
C ASP A 31 -2.01 13.59 9.23
N ASP A 32 -2.17 13.56 7.90
CA ASP A 32 -3.37 14.02 7.19
C ASP A 32 -4.46 12.93 7.04
N CYS A 33 -4.23 11.73 7.57
CA CYS A 33 -5.12 10.58 7.40
C CYS A 33 -5.84 10.20 8.70
N GLU A 34 -7.06 9.69 8.55
CA GLU A 34 -7.84 9.18 9.68
C GLU A 34 -7.16 7.96 10.33
N PRO A 35 -7.40 7.70 11.63
CA PRO A 35 -6.97 6.47 12.29
C PRO A 35 -7.42 5.21 11.56
N GLU A 36 -6.76 4.08 11.85
CA GLU A 36 -7.11 2.78 11.28
C GLU A 36 -7.10 2.77 9.73
N THR A 37 -6.07 3.37 9.15
CA THR A 37 -5.89 3.50 7.70
C THR A 37 -4.57 2.87 7.27
N TYR A 38 -4.62 2.08 6.19
CA TYR A 38 -3.43 1.60 5.49
C TYR A 38 -3.11 2.50 4.29
N LEU A 39 -1.82 2.78 4.11
CA LEU A 39 -1.28 3.61 3.04
C LEU A 39 -0.28 2.81 2.21
N GLY A 40 -0.57 2.68 0.92
CA GLY A 40 0.39 2.23 -0.09
C GLY A 40 0.98 3.43 -0.82
N LEU A 41 2.27 3.72 -0.59
CA LEU A 41 2.94 4.89 -1.20
C LEU A 41 3.97 4.46 -2.24
N VAL A 42 3.81 4.92 -3.47
CA VAL A 42 4.74 4.67 -4.57
C VAL A 42 5.53 5.93 -4.86
N PHE A 43 6.83 5.90 -4.55
CA PHE A 43 7.77 6.97 -4.87
C PHE A 43 8.40 6.71 -6.24
N TYR A 44 8.04 7.52 -7.24
CA TYR A 44 8.62 7.42 -8.58
C TYR A 44 9.95 8.15 -8.65
N ARG A 45 10.99 7.42 -9.04
CA ARG A 45 12.35 7.92 -9.18
C ARG A 45 12.56 8.52 -10.58
N PRO A 46 13.38 9.58 -10.71
CA PRO A 46 13.67 10.18 -12.01
C PRO A 46 14.34 9.25 -13.02
N ASP A 47 14.95 8.15 -12.57
CA ASP A 47 15.60 7.13 -13.41
C ASP A 47 14.60 6.10 -13.98
N GLY A 48 13.30 6.29 -13.77
CA GLY A 48 12.24 5.39 -14.25
C GLY A 48 11.90 4.25 -13.29
N GLY A 49 12.59 4.14 -12.14
CA GLY A 49 12.24 3.18 -11.10
C GLY A 49 11.14 3.67 -10.14
N CYS A 50 10.70 2.79 -9.24
CA CYS A 50 9.88 3.21 -8.10
C CYS A 50 10.26 2.46 -6.82
N ARG A 51 9.86 3.02 -5.68
CA ARG A 51 9.93 2.37 -4.36
C ARG A 51 8.55 2.38 -3.74
N LEU A 52 8.11 1.22 -3.27
CA LEU A 52 6.87 1.07 -2.50
C LEU A 52 7.18 1.19 -1.00
N TRP A 53 6.35 1.96 -0.31
CA TRP A 53 6.29 2.04 1.14
C TRP A 53 4.90 1.63 1.61
N HIS A 54 4.86 0.93 2.74
CA HIS A 54 3.65 0.57 3.47
C HIS A 54 3.65 1.32 4.79
N ALA A 55 2.54 1.96 5.10
CA ALA A 55 2.37 2.72 6.33
C ALA A 55 0.96 2.55 6.90
N TRP A 56 0.83 2.76 8.20
CA TRP A 56 -0.41 2.57 8.94
C TRP A 56 -0.57 3.71 9.93
N THR A 57 -1.72 4.38 9.89
CA THR A 57 -2.10 5.31 10.96
C THR A 57 -2.45 4.55 12.25
N ASP A 58 -2.67 5.28 13.34
CA ASP A 58 -2.92 4.71 14.67
C ASP A 58 -3.95 3.56 14.63
N GLY A 59 -3.54 2.39 15.12
CA GLY A 59 -4.35 1.16 15.17
C GLY A 59 -4.55 0.44 13.84
N GLY A 60 -4.10 1.02 12.72
CA GLY A 60 -4.26 0.43 11.39
C GLY A 60 -3.42 -0.82 11.17
N ASP A 61 -2.29 -0.94 11.84
CA ASP A 61 -1.44 -2.13 11.83
C ASP A 61 -2.16 -3.34 12.41
N VAL A 62 -2.70 -3.22 13.63
CA VAL A 62 -3.44 -4.28 14.34
C VAL A 62 -4.70 -4.64 13.56
N LEU A 63 -5.45 -3.64 13.09
CA LEU A 63 -6.67 -3.90 12.32
C LEU A 63 -6.37 -4.56 10.97
N GLY A 64 -5.27 -4.17 10.31
CA GLY A 64 -4.81 -4.79 9.07
C GLY A 64 -4.50 -6.27 9.26
N ASP A 65 -3.76 -6.63 10.31
CA ASP A 65 -3.45 -8.03 10.62
C ASP A 65 -4.72 -8.85 10.94
N GLN A 66 -5.70 -8.23 11.61
CA GLN A 66 -7.00 -8.87 11.86
C GLN A 66 -7.76 -9.15 10.56
N ILE A 67 -7.84 -8.16 9.66
CA ILE A 67 -8.48 -8.30 8.35
C ILE A 67 -7.83 -9.45 7.57
N ASP A 68 -6.50 -9.48 7.54
CA ASP A 68 -5.73 -10.49 6.82
C ASP A 68 -5.98 -11.89 7.38
N GLY A 69 -6.02 -12.04 8.69
CA GLY A 69 -6.36 -13.31 9.35
C GLY A 69 -7.74 -13.83 8.93
N LEU A 70 -8.76 -12.96 8.96
CA LEU A 70 -10.13 -13.31 8.55
C LEU A 70 -10.21 -13.65 7.06
N ALA A 71 -9.60 -12.83 6.22
CA ALA A 71 -9.59 -13.01 4.77
C ALA A 71 -8.94 -14.35 4.36
N LEU A 72 -7.78 -14.66 4.95
CA LEU A 72 -7.08 -15.92 4.71
C LEU A 72 -7.88 -17.13 5.21
N ALA A 73 -8.54 -17.02 6.37
CA ALA A 73 -9.38 -18.09 6.90
C ALA A 73 -10.63 -18.35 6.04
N ALA A 74 -11.20 -17.28 5.46
CA ALA A 74 -12.33 -17.37 4.53
C ALA A 74 -11.91 -17.81 3.12
N GLY A 75 -10.62 -17.99 2.84
CA GLY A 75 -10.13 -18.32 1.51
C GLY A 75 -10.36 -17.20 0.49
N LEU A 76 -10.27 -15.94 0.90
CA LEU A 76 -10.23 -14.81 -0.04
C LEU A 76 -8.90 -14.82 -0.83
N ASP A 77 -8.96 -14.41 -2.09
CA ASP A 77 -7.81 -14.34 -2.98
C ASP A 77 -7.48 -12.90 -3.41
N ALA A 78 -6.47 -12.74 -4.27
CA ALA A 78 -6.03 -11.43 -4.76
C ALA A 78 -7.10 -10.69 -5.56
N GLY A 79 -8.03 -11.41 -6.20
CA GLY A 79 -9.16 -10.81 -6.89
C GLY A 79 -10.16 -10.20 -5.91
N ASP A 80 -10.45 -10.92 -4.82
CA ASP A 80 -11.27 -10.42 -3.71
C ASP A 80 -10.61 -9.21 -3.04
N TRP A 81 -9.30 -9.27 -2.81
CA TRP A 81 -8.52 -8.16 -2.25
C TRP A 81 -8.62 -6.88 -3.10
N LEU A 82 -8.41 -6.99 -4.42
CA LEU A 82 -8.56 -5.84 -5.33
C LEU A 82 -9.99 -5.31 -5.31
N HIS A 83 -10.99 -6.19 -5.38
CA HIS A 83 -12.39 -5.79 -5.41
C HIS A 83 -12.81 -5.01 -4.15
N ILE A 84 -12.52 -5.56 -2.97
CA ILE A 84 -12.85 -4.95 -1.68
C ILE A 84 -12.01 -3.70 -1.46
N GLY A 85 -10.70 -3.79 -1.69
CA GLY A 85 -9.76 -2.68 -1.51
C GLY A 85 -10.09 -1.47 -2.38
N ASP A 86 -10.36 -1.68 -3.67
CA ASP A 86 -10.66 -0.60 -4.62
C ASP A 86 -11.99 0.11 -4.33
N ARG A 87 -12.95 -0.57 -3.71
CA ARG A 87 -14.26 0.01 -3.39
C ARG A 87 -14.15 1.16 -2.38
N HIS A 88 -13.20 1.04 -1.45
CA HIS A 88 -13.02 1.97 -0.34
C HIS A 88 -11.78 2.84 -0.48
N SER A 89 -10.91 2.52 -1.43
CA SER A 89 -9.66 3.25 -1.58
C SER A 89 -9.88 4.62 -2.23
N THR A 90 -8.99 5.54 -1.88
CA THR A 90 -8.81 6.77 -2.64
C THR A 90 -7.37 6.86 -3.11
N VAL A 91 -7.16 7.41 -4.30
CA VAL A 91 -5.83 7.64 -4.86
C VAL A 91 -5.60 9.14 -4.93
N ARG A 92 -4.44 9.57 -4.44
CA ARG A 92 -3.97 10.96 -4.50
C ARG A 92 -2.54 10.98 -4.98
N ASP A 93 -2.14 12.08 -5.59
CA ASP A 93 -0.76 12.31 -6.03
C ASP A 93 -0.18 13.53 -5.32
N ARG A 94 1.06 13.41 -4.85
CA ARG A 94 1.85 14.51 -4.28
C ARG A 94 3.22 14.54 -4.95
N GLY A 95 3.36 15.40 -5.96
CA GLY A 95 4.59 15.45 -6.77
C GLY A 95 4.84 14.12 -7.49
N ARG A 96 5.90 13.40 -7.10
CA ARG A 96 6.25 12.07 -7.66
C ARG A 96 5.84 10.91 -6.76
N ILE A 97 4.94 11.16 -5.81
CA ILE A 97 4.44 10.17 -4.87
C ILE A 97 2.98 9.88 -5.22
N ARG A 98 2.66 8.65 -5.57
CA ARG A 98 1.28 8.17 -5.64
C ARG A 98 0.92 7.55 -4.30
N ILE A 99 -0.20 7.98 -3.73
CA ILE A 99 -0.66 7.60 -2.39
C ILE A 99 -2.00 6.87 -2.56
N GLN A 100 -2.05 5.62 -2.15
CA GLN A 100 -3.29 4.85 -2.06
C GLN A 100 -3.70 4.78 -0.60
N VAL A 101 -4.88 5.32 -0.28
CA VAL A 101 -5.41 5.40 1.08
C VAL A 101 -6.54 4.38 1.21
N HIS A 102 -6.40 3.45 2.15
CA HIS A 102 -7.36 2.38 2.40
C HIS A 102 -7.88 2.46 3.84
N PRO A 103 -9.07 3.04 4.08
CA PRO A 103 -9.69 3.01 5.39
C PRO A 103 -10.06 1.55 5.74
N LEU A 104 -9.58 1.05 6.88
CA LEU A 104 -9.65 -0.39 7.17
C LEU A 104 -10.98 -0.84 7.76
N ARG A 105 -11.71 0.00 8.49
CA ARG A 105 -13.05 -0.35 9.01
C ARG A 105 -14.04 -0.81 7.93
N PRO A 106 -14.27 -0.06 6.84
CA PRO A 106 -15.20 -0.52 5.80
C PRO A 106 -14.68 -1.77 5.07
N ILE A 107 -13.37 -1.93 4.93
CA ILE A 107 -12.76 -3.16 4.38
C ILE A 107 -13.03 -4.36 5.29
N LEU A 108 -12.85 -4.21 6.61
CA LEU A 108 -13.18 -5.25 7.59
C LEU A 108 -14.65 -5.65 7.49
N ALA A 109 -15.57 -4.68 7.36
CA ALA A 109 -17.00 -4.95 7.23
C ALA A 109 -17.30 -5.80 5.98
N ASP A 110 -16.70 -5.48 4.84
CA ASP A 110 -16.88 -6.28 3.61
C ASP A 110 -16.30 -7.70 3.74
N VAL A 111 -15.13 -7.84 4.38
CA VAL A 111 -14.53 -9.16 4.65
C VAL A 111 -15.42 -9.99 5.58
N GLN A 112 -15.95 -9.39 6.64
CA GLN A 112 -16.88 -10.05 7.56
C GLN A 112 -18.22 -10.41 6.91
N ALA A 113 -18.70 -9.59 5.97
CA ALA A 113 -19.88 -9.88 5.17
C ALA A 113 -19.64 -10.99 4.11
N GLY A 114 -18.39 -11.45 3.96
CA GLY A 114 -18.03 -12.46 2.97
C GLY A 114 -18.10 -11.94 1.53
N GLN A 115 -17.92 -10.64 1.33
CA GLN A 115 -17.93 -10.02 0.00
C GLN A 115 -16.88 -10.68 -0.90
N ARG A 116 -17.25 -10.90 -2.17
CA ARG A 116 -16.37 -11.50 -3.18
C ARG A 116 -16.29 -10.62 -4.41
N CYS A 117 -15.17 -10.76 -5.13
CA CYS A 117 -15.03 -10.21 -6.46
C CYS A 117 -16.02 -10.87 -7.43
N THR A 118 -16.68 -10.06 -8.24
CA THR A 118 -17.59 -10.54 -9.28
C THR A 118 -16.83 -11.35 -10.34
N GLU A 119 -17.50 -12.32 -10.96
CA GLU A 119 -16.90 -13.15 -12.01
C GLU A 119 -16.35 -12.32 -13.17
N GLU A 120 -17.08 -11.27 -13.57
CA GLU A 120 -16.65 -10.36 -14.64
C GLU A 120 -15.33 -9.66 -14.30
N ARG A 121 -15.20 -9.11 -13.08
CA ARG A 121 -13.99 -8.41 -12.64
C ARG A 121 -12.83 -9.40 -12.47
N ARG A 122 -13.11 -10.60 -11.99
CA ARG A 122 -12.14 -11.70 -11.89
C ARG A 122 -11.62 -12.13 -13.28
N ALA A 123 -12.51 -12.29 -14.25
CA ALA A 123 -12.14 -12.58 -15.64
C ALA A 123 -11.30 -11.45 -16.26
N GLY A 124 -11.61 -10.19 -15.93
CA GLY A 124 -10.79 -9.04 -16.30
C GLY A 124 -9.37 -9.10 -15.75
N LEU A 125 -9.21 -9.49 -14.49
CA LEU A 125 -7.90 -9.66 -13.86
C LEU A 125 -7.09 -10.78 -14.54
N TYR A 126 -7.71 -11.93 -14.85
CA TYR A 126 -7.04 -13.00 -15.58
C TYR A 126 -6.53 -12.51 -16.94
N ARG A 127 -7.35 -11.81 -17.72
CA ARG A 127 -6.91 -11.24 -19.01
C ARG A 127 -5.72 -10.29 -18.85
N LEU A 128 -5.71 -9.48 -17.79
CA LEU A 128 -4.59 -8.58 -17.51
C LEU A 128 -3.31 -9.35 -17.18
N LEU A 129 -3.41 -10.43 -16.39
CA LEU A 129 -2.28 -11.30 -16.06
C LEU A 129 -1.75 -12.04 -17.30
N ASP A 130 -2.63 -12.51 -18.17
CA ASP A 130 -2.26 -13.14 -19.45
C ASP A 130 -1.50 -12.16 -20.34
N CYS A 131 -2.01 -10.94 -20.54
CA CYS A 131 -1.31 -9.91 -21.30
C CYS A 131 0.04 -9.52 -20.67
N ALA A 132 0.13 -9.47 -19.34
CA ALA A 132 1.39 -9.18 -18.64
C ALA A 132 2.41 -10.30 -18.82
N ALA A 133 1.96 -11.56 -18.75
CA ALA A 133 2.75 -12.75 -18.97
C ALA A 133 3.32 -12.79 -20.40
N GLU A 134 2.48 -12.55 -21.42
CA GLU A 134 2.91 -12.45 -22.82
C GLU A 134 3.99 -11.38 -23.02
N ARG A 135 3.82 -10.19 -22.43
CA ARG A 135 4.75 -9.07 -22.58
C ARG A 135 6.09 -9.29 -21.86
N THR A 136 6.09 -10.07 -20.78
CA THR A 136 7.29 -10.31 -19.97
C THR A 136 7.93 -11.67 -20.23
N GLY A 137 7.33 -12.50 -21.11
CA GLY A 137 7.77 -13.86 -21.38
C GLY A 137 7.60 -14.81 -20.18
N GLN A 138 6.68 -14.48 -19.26
CA GLN A 138 6.37 -15.29 -18.09
C GLN A 138 5.13 -16.16 -18.33
N THR A 139 4.89 -17.14 -17.46
CA THR A 139 3.66 -17.94 -17.48
C THR A 139 2.64 -17.31 -16.53
N PRO A 140 1.39 -17.06 -16.96
CA PRO A 140 0.38 -16.55 -16.05
C PRO A 140 0.01 -17.61 -15.00
N PRO A 141 -0.39 -17.21 -13.79
CA PRO A 141 -0.74 -18.16 -12.75
C PRO A 141 -2.08 -18.85 -13.06
N ALA A 142 -2.12 -20.18 -12.90
CA ALA A 142 -3.33 -20.97 -13.15
C ALA A 142 -4.50 -20.65 -12.21
N VAL A 143 -4.19 -20.12 -11.03
CA VAL A 143 -5.15 -19.59 -10.05
C VAL A 143 -4.62 -18.27 -9.52
N LEU A 144 -5.51 -17.37 -9.12
CA LEU A 144 -5.08 -16.12 -8.50
C LEU A 144 -4.30 -16.40 -7.21
N PRO A 145 -3.27 -15.57 -6.91
CA PRO A 145 -2.61 -15.60 -5.63
C PRO A 145 -3.61 -15.46 -4.48
N ARG A 146 -3.24 -15.95 -3.31
CA ARG A 146 -4.01 -15.71 -2.07
C ARG A 146 -4.08 -14.21 -1.76
N TRP A 147 -4.98 -13.85 -0.85
CA TRP A 147 -5.06 -12.52 -0.25
C TRP A 147 -3.68 -11.89 -0.01
N ILE A 148 -3.48 -10.67 -0.52
CA ILE A 148 -2.16 -10.00 -0.57
C ILE A 148 -1.81 -9.33 0.76
N GLY A 149 -2.82 -8.77 1.44
CA GLY A 149 -2.69 -8.22 2.78
C GLY A 149 -2.89 -6.72 2.88
N PHE A 150 -3.35 -6.29 4.04
CA PHE A 150 -3.32 -4.91 4.53
C PHE A 150 -2.46 -4.79 5.79
N GLY A 151 -2.27 -5.86 6.54
CA GLY A 151 -1.52 -5.91 7.77
C GLY A 151 -0.01 -6.08 7.57
N PRO A 152 0.80 -5.53 8.49
CA PRO A 152 2.26 -5.66 8.41
C PRO A 152 2.73 -7.11 8.49
N ALA A 153 2.03 -8.01 9.19
CA ALA A 153 2.47 -9.40 9.33
C ALA A 153 2.49 -10.14 7.98
N LEU A 154 1.55 -9.81 7.09
CA LEU A 154 1.48 -10.39 5.76
C LEU A 154 2.32 -9.61 4.74
N LEU A 155 2.23 -8.27 4.73
CA LEU A 155 2.95 -7.42 3.77
C LEU A 155 4.47 -7.41 3.97
N ASN A 156 4.95 -7.51 5.21
CA ASN A 156 6.39 -7.56 5.50
C ASN A 156 6.95 -8.99 5.46
N ARG A 157 6.14 -9.99 5.10
CA ARG A 157 6.62 -11.36 4.96
C ARG A 157 7.63 -11.44 3.83
N LYS A 158 8.87 -11.81 4.18
CA LYS A 158 9.87 -12.16 3.16
C LYS A 158 9.37 -13.35 2.36
N ALA A 159 9.39 -13.25 1.03
CA ALA A 159 9.14 -14.40 0.18
C ALA A 159 10.07 -15.55 0.60
N PRO A 160 9.55 -16.79 0.74
CA PRO A 160 10.43 -17.94 0.97
C PRO A 160 11.44 -17.98 -0.19
N ARG A 161 12.72 -18.10 0.16
CA ARG A 161 13.81 -18.25 -0.80
C ARG A 161 13.73 -19.60 -1.49
#